data_AF-A0A915MXM3-F1
#
_entry.id   AF-A0A915MXM3-F1
#
_cell.length_a   1.000
_cell.length_b   1.000
_cell.length_c   1.000
_cell.angle_alpha   90.00
_cell.angle_beta   90.00
_cell.angle_gamma   90.00
#
_symmetry.space_group_name_H-M   'P 1'
#
loop_
_entity.id
_entity.type
_entity.pdbx_description
1 polymer ?
#
loop_
_entity_poly.entity_id
_entity_poly.type
_entity_poly.pdbx_seq_one_letter_code
_entity_poly.pdbx_strand_id
1 'polypeptide(L)'
;MLIFAWTWATLLSIPQFFIFRVFEPLELKNFKQCTPIWTIIGYELDLKMGTLNESDIEGKLKIFQKFSQVVAWERFYNMAHLLFLFWIPSLLIAASYTAILITLNSLSVVPEKIKNKKEINDWEINNNNNSLSTKCETINSNNTRIGLIAPLTIAKARQNAKRQAALILAAYLTFWSPYNLLAICNAWAQKDGTIRQISTITLPFLNGLIVVNPIVNPLIYGVFDKYKLCFTRK
;
A
#
# COMPACT_ATOMS: atom_id res chain seq x y z
N MET A 1 -5.15 -14.62 -13.06
CA MET A 1 -5.17 -13.51 -12.07
C MET A 1 -4.34 -12.31 -12.50
N LEU A 2 -3.07 -12.48 -12.90
CA LEU A 2 -2.21 -11.33 -13.26
C LEU A 2 -2.76 -10.51 -14.44
N ILE A 3 -3.20 -11.17 -15.53
CA ILE A 3 -3.76 -10.49 -16.72
C ILE A 3 -4.99 -9.64 -16.34
N PHE A 4 -5.88 -10.18 -15.52
CA PHE A 4 -7.05 -9.45 -15.03
C PHE A 4 -6.63 -8.22 -14.20
N ALA A 5 -5.65 -8.35 -13.31
CA ALA A 5 -5.14 -7.24 -12.52
C ALA A 5 -4.55 -6.13 -13.41
N TRP A 6 -3.72 -6.50 -14.41
CA TRP A 6 -3.15 -5.55 -15.36
C TRP A 6 -4.20 -4.88 -16.25
N THR A 7 -5.20 -5.64 -16.69
CA THR A 7 -6.33 -5.11 -17.48
C THR A 7 -7.10 -4.07 -16.67
N TRP A 8 -7.43 -4.38 -15.43
CA TRP A 8 -8.15 -3.47 -14.54
C TRP A 8 -7.34 -2.24 -14.18
N ALA A 9 -6.04 -2.41 -13.88
CA ALA A 9 -5.13 -1.29 -13.63
C ALA A 9 -5.05 -0.36 -14.84
N THR A 10 -4.90 -0.92 -16.04
CA THR A 10 -4.89 -0.14 -17.29
C THR A 10 -6.19 0.63 -17.46
N LEU A 11 -7.33 -0.04 -17.31
CA LEU A 11 -8.65 0.58 -17.47
C LEU A 11 -8.88 1.72 -16.48
N LEU A 12 -8.52 1.55 -15.21
CA LEU A 12 -8.63 2.59 -14.19
C LEU A 12 -7.66 3.76 -14.40
N SER A 13 -6.52 3.53 -15.07
CA SER A 13 -5.54 4.57 -15.40
C SER A 13 -5.86 5.35 -16.68
N ILE A 14 -6.74 4.86 -17.57
CA ILE A 14 -7.10 5.55 -18.83
C ILE A 14 -7.53 7.02 -18.61
N PRO A 15 -8.40 7.36 -17.65
CA PRO A 15 -8.81 8.75 -17.42
C PRO A 15 -7.63 9.69 -17.12
N GLN A 16 -6.59 9.20 -16.44
CA GLN A 16 -5.41 10.00 -16.10
C GLN A 16 -4.70 10.52 -17.35
N PHE A 17 -4.67 9.74 -18.44
CA PHE A 17 -4.04 10.13 -19.69
C PHE A 17 -4.72 11.34 -20.36
N PHE A 18 -6.03 11.51 -20.16
CA PHE A 18 -6.78 12.63 -20.71
C PHE A 18 -6.80 13.84 -19.79
N ILE A 19 -6.70 13.63 -18.48
CA ILE A 19 -6.74 14.68 -17.47
C ILE A 19 -5.42 15.44 -17.43
N PHE A 20 -4.28 14.76 -17.51
CA PHE A 20 -2.98 15.42 -17.48
C PHE A 20 -2.58 15.92 -18.87
N ARG A 21 -2.28 17.22 -18.96
CA ARG A 21 -1.88 17.89 -20.21
C ARG A 21 -0.66 18.75 -19.96
N VAL A 22 0.10 19.00 -21.02
CA VAL A 22 1.19 19.99 -20.99
C VAL A 22 0.58 21.37 -21.16
N PHE A 23 0.88 22.26 -20.22
CA PHE A 23 0.37 23.63 -20.18
C PHE A 23 1.54 24.63 -20.10
N GLU A 24 1.40 25.74 -20.82
CA GLU A 24 2.32 26.88 -20.81
C GLU A 24 1.53 28.14 -20.42
N PRO A 25 1.76 28.71 -19.22
CA PRO A 25 1.09 29.93 -18.79
C PRO A 25 1.58 31.16 -19.56
N LEU A 26 0.68 32.11 -19.81
CA LEU A 26 0.93 33.30 -20.62
C LEU A 26 2.03 34.22 -20.04
N GLU A 27 2.14 34.27 -18.72
CA GLU A 27 3.07 35.17 -18.01
C GLU A 27 4.53 34.69 -18.03
N LEU A 28 4.76 33.38 -18.20
CA LEU A 28 6.08 32.76 -18.12
C LEU A 28 6.43 32.07 -19.43
N LYS A 29 6.88 32.87 -20.40
CA LYS A 29 7.33 32.38 -21.71
C LYS A 29 8.45 31.34 -21.50
N ASN A 30 8.28 30.12 -22.05
CA ASN A 30 9.14 28.95 -21.90
C ASN A 30 8.95 28.07 -20.65
N PHE A 31 7.99 28.37 -19.76
CA PHE A 31 7.69 27.47 -18.64
C PHE A 31 6.61 26.46 -19.03
N LYS A 32 6.98 25.20 -19.25
CA LYS A 32 6.05 24.11 -19.56
C LYS A 32 5.91 23.18 -18.36
N GLN A 33 4.67 22.96 -17.93
CA GLN A 33 4.36 22.05 -16.83
C GLN A 33 3.28 21.05 -17.22
N CYS A 34 3.34 19.84 -16.64
CA CYS A 34 2.27 18.85 -16.76
C CYS A 34 1.28 19.08 -15.62
N THR A 35 0.07 19.51 -15.94
CA THR A 35 -0.97 19.83 -14.95
C THR A 35 -2.29 19.18 -15.33
N PRO A 36 -3.18 18.93 -14.36
CA PRO A 36 -4.50 18.43 -14.66
C PRO A 36 -5.34 19.51 -15.36
N ILE A 37 -6.25 19.07 -16.22
CA ILE A 37 -7.14 19.93 -17.01
C ILE A 37 -7.94 20.92 -16.14
N TRP A 38 -8.28 20.52 -14.91
CA TRP A 38 -8.98 21.35 -13.94
C TRP A 38 -8.17 22.60 -13.56
N THR A 39 -6.86 22.48 -13.42
CA THR A 39 -5.95 23.61 -13.15
C THR A 39 -5.87 24.56 -14.34
N ILE A 40 -5.84 24.02 -15.57
CA ILE A 40 -5.82 24.80 -16.81
C ILE A 40 -7.11 25.61 -16.94
N ILE A 41 -8.27 24.95 -16.79
CA ILE A 41 -9.57 25.60 -16.84
C ILE A 41 -9.70 26.64 -15.72
N GLY A 42 -9.23 26.31 -14.50
CA GLY A 42 -9.23 27.25 -13.37
C GLY A 42 -8.44 28.52 -13.69
N TYR A 43 -7.24 28.38 -14.26
CA TYR A 43 -6.40 29.50 -14.67
C TYR A 43 -7.05 30.36 -15.77
N GLU A 44 -7.63 29.74 -16.80
CA GLU A 44 -8.33 30.48 -17.87
C GLU A 44 -9.56 31.25 -17.36
N LEU A 45 -10.31 30.67 -16.41
CA LEU A 45 -11.47 31.33 -15.83
C LEU A 45 -11.07 32.51 -14.95
N ASP A 46 -9.94 32.40 -14.23
CA ASP A 46 -9.40 33.49 -13.40
C ASP A 46 -8.97 34.68 -14.26
N LEU A 47 -8.27 34.43 -15.37
CA LEU A 47 -7.94 35.46 -16.35
C LEU A 47 -9.19 36.14 -16.93
N LYS A 48 -10.22 35.35 -17.30
CA LYS A 48 -11.49 35.90 -17.81
C LYS A 48 -12.20 36.77 -16.78
N MET A 49 -12.15 36.40 -15.50
CA MET A 49 -12.70 37.24 -14.43
C MET A 49 -11.95 38.57 -14.28
N GLY A 50 -10.63 38.56 -14.42
CA GLY A 50 -9.81 39.78 -14.38
C GLY A 50 -10.05 40.74 -15.56
N THR A 51 -10.43 40.23 -16.72
CA THR A 51 -10.70 41.06 -17.92
C THR A 51 -12.11 41.64 -18.01
N LEU A 52 -13.06 41.18 -17.19
CA LEU A 52 -14.44 41.64 -17.24
C LEU A 52 -14.63 42.97 -16.53
N ASN A 53 -15.39 43.88 -17.17
CA ASN A 53 -15.79 45.14 -16.57
C ASN A 53 -16.65 44.94 -15.32
N GLU A 54 -16.58 45.88 -14.39
CA GLU A 54 -17.27 45.77 -13.10
C GLU A 54 -18.81 45.78 -13.23
N SER A 55 -19.33 46.40 -14.30
CA SER A 55 -20.76 46.45 -14.63
C SER A 55 -21.33 45.12 -15.14
N ASP A 56 -20.51 44.18 -15.61
CA ASP A 56 -20.98 42.90 -16.18
C ASP A 56 -21.19 41.83 -15.09
N ILE A 57 -22.11 42.11 -14.17
CA ILE A 57 -22.45 41.24 -13.03
C ILE A 57 -22.94 39.86 -13.53
N GLU A 58 -23.76 39.82 -14.58
CA GLU A 58 -24.28 38.58 -15.13
C GLU A 58 -23.18 37.69 -15.73
N GLY A 59 -22.18 38.30 -16.37
CA GLY A 59 -21.00 37.59 -16.89
C GLY A 59 -20.17 36.98 -15.77
N LYS A 60 -19.90 37.75 -14.71
CA LYS A 60 -19.17 37.28 -13.51
C LYS A 60 -19.89 36.13 -12.81
N LEU A 61 -21.22 36.20 -12.68
CA LEU A 61 -22.02 35.13 -12.07
C LEU A 61 -21.92 33.81 -12.87
N LYS A 62 -22.03 33.89 -14.20
CA LYS A 62 -21.90 32.71 -15.09
C LYS A 62 -20.52 32.07 -14.99
N ILE A 63 -19.46 32.88 -14.90
CA ILE A 63 -18.09 32.36 -14.72
C ILE A 63 -17.91 31.72 -13.34
N PHE A 64 -18.38 32.38 -12.29
CA PHE A 64 -18.32 31.83 -10.93
C PHE A 64 -19.04 30.49 -10.82
N GLN A 65 -20.20 30.36 -11.48
CA GLN A 65 -20.93 29.09 -11.56
C GLN A 65 -20.12 28.00 -12.28
N LYS A 66 -19.50 28.31 -13.43
CA LYS A 66 -18.61 27.38 -14.14
C LYS A 66 -17.41 26.97 -13.29
N PHE A 67 -16.77 27.93 -12.62
CA PHE A 67 -15.65 27.67 -11.72
C PHE A 67 -16.05 26.71 -10.58
N SER A 68 -17.19 26.95 -9.93
CA SER A 68 -17.73 26.07 -8.88
C SER A 68 -17.97 24.64 -9.39
N GLN A 69 -18.51 24.50 -10.61
CA GLN A 69 -18.71 23.19 -11.23
C GLN A 69 -17.38 22.46 -11.48
N VAL A 70 -16.37 23.14 -12.03
CA VAL A 70 -15.03 22.58 -12.29
C VAL A 70 -14.40 22.06 -11.00
N VAL A 71 -14.46 22.82 -9.91
CA VAL A 71 -13.96 22.40 -8.59
C VAL A 71 -14.73 21.19 -8.05
N ALA A 72 -16.04 21.12 -8.26
CA ALA A 72 -16.84 19.97 -7.85
C ALA A 72 -16.45 18.68 -8.59
N TRP A 73 -16.23 18.77 -9.90
CA TRP A 73 -15.77 17.64 -10.72
C TRP A 73 -14.35 17.18 -10.36
N GLU A 74 -13.44 18.12 -10.09
CA GLU A 74 -12.09 17.80 -9.59
C GLU A 74 -12.16 16.99 -8.30
N ARG A 75 -12.97 17.44 -7.32
CA ARG A 75 -13.16 16.74 -6.04
C ARG A 75 -13.76 15.36 -6.25
N PHE A 76 -14.77 15.23 -7.10
CA PHE A 76 -15.41 13.95 -7.38
C PHE A 76 -14.41 12.96 -8.00
N TYR A 77 -13.66 13.39 -9.01
CA TYR A 77 -12.63 12.58 -9.64
C TYR A 77 -11.56 12.14 -8.64
N ASN A 78 -11.02 13.07 -7.85
CA ASN A 78 -9.99 12.76 -6.85
C ASN A 78 -10.52 11.77 -5.80
N MET A 79 -11.76 11.94 -5.32
CA MET A 79 -12.39 11.02 -4.36
C MET A 79 -12.61 9.62 -4.95
N ALA A 80 -13.11 9.53 -6.19
CA ALA A 80 -13.30 8.26 -6.86
C ALA A 80 -11.96 7.55 -7.08
N HIS A 81 -10.94 8.29 -7.52
CA HIS A 81 -9.59 7.78 -7.70
C HIS A 81 -8.99 7.22 -6.39
N LEU A 82 -9.10 7.97 -5.29
CA LEU A 82 -8.66 7.50 -3.96
C LEU A 82 -9.44 6.26 -3.51
N LEU A 83 -10.74 6.20 -3.77
CA LEU A 83 -11.59 5.07 -3.40
C LEU A 83 -11.12 3.78 -4.09
N PHE A 84 -10.89 3.83 -5.40
CA PHE A 84 -10.50 2.65 -6.18
C PHE A 84 -9.05 2.23 -5.98
N LEU A 85 -8.13 3.18 -5.81
CA LEU A 85 -6.71 2.85 -5.67
C LEU A 85 -6.30 2.49 -4.25
N PHE A 86 -6.93 3.10 -3.24
CA PHE A 86 -6.53 2.91 -1.85
C PHE A 86 -7.58 2.20 -1.02
N TRP A 87 -8.79 2.75 -0.91
CA TRP A 87 -9.76 2.28 0.09
C TRP A 87 -10.34 0.89 -0.21
N ILE A 88 -10.76 0.63 -1.45
CA ILE A 88 -11.29 -0.69 -1.83
C ILE A 88 -10.21 -1.78 -1.66
N PRO A 89 -8.99 -1.63 -2.20
CA PRO A 89 -7.92 -2.60 -1.97
C PRO A 89 -7.56 -2.76 -0.49
N SER A 90 -7.45 -1.65 0.25
CA SER A 90 -7.10 -1.66 1.68
C SER A 90 -8.13 -2.40 2.52
N LEU A 91 -9.42 -2.15 2.31
CA LEU A 91 -10.50 -2.85 3.02
C LEU A 91 -10.55 -4.34 2.66
N LEU A 92 -10.36 -4.68 1.38
CA LEU A 92 -10.30 -6.07 0.93
C LEU A 92 -9.15 -6.82 1.60
N ILE A 93 -7.97 -6.19 1.65
CA ILE A 93 -6.80 -6.74 2.33
C ILE A 93 -7.08 -6.89 3.82
N ALA A 94 -7.57 -5.85 4.49
CA ALA A 94 -7.88 -5.89 5.92
C ALA A 94 -8.88 -7.01 6.26
N ALA A 95 -9.94 -7.16 5.48
CA ALA A 95 -10.91 -8.24 5.64
C ALA A 95 -10.27 -9.62 5.45
N SER A 96 -9.44 -9.80 4.41
CA SER A 96 -8.76 -11.07 4.14
C SER A 96 -7.79 -11.45 5.26
N TYR A 97 -7.03 -10.49 5.80
CA TYR A 97 -6.11 -10.74 6.91
C TYR A 97 -6.84 -11.00 8.22
N THR A 98 -7.96 -10.31 8.47
CA THR A 98 -8.82 -10.58 9.62
C THR A 98 -9.37 -12.01 9.58
N ALA A 99 -9.86 -12.45 8.41
CA ALA A 99 -10.32 -13.83 8.21
C ALA A 99 -9.20 -14.87 8.42
N ILE A 100 -7.99 -14.57 7.96
CA ILE A 100 -6.80 -15.43 8.19
C ILE A 100 -6.48 -15.52 9.68
N LEU A 101 -6.51 -14.40 10.42
CA LEU A 101 -6.25 -14.40 11.87
C LEU A 101 -7.32 -15.17 12.65
N ILE A 102 -8.59 -15.01 12.29
CA ILE A 102 -9.69 -15.79 12.89
C ILE A 102 -9.47 -17.29 12.66
N THR A 103 -9.14 -17.68 11.42
CA THR A 103 -8.88 -19.09 11.08
C THR A 103 -7.64 -19.64 11.77
N LEU A 104 -6.58 -18.83 11.92
CA LEU A 104 -5.37 -19.26 12.62
C LEU A 104 -5.60 -19.38 14.13
N ASN A 105 -6.41 -18.51 14.73
CA ASN A 105 -6.78 -18.59 16.14
C ASN A 105 -7.71 -19.78 16.42
N SER A 106 -8.60 -20.14 15.49
CA SER A 106 -9.41 -21.36 15.64
C SER A 106 -8.58 -22.64 15.47
N LEU A 107 -7.46 -22.58 14.75
CA LEU A 107 -6.52 -23.67 14.56
C LEU A 107 -5.36 -23.70 15.57
N SER A 108 -5.18 -22.64 16.39
CA SER A 108 -4.10 -22.55 17.40
C SER A 108 -4.42 -23.32 18.69
N VAL A 109 -5.46 -24.15 18.69
CA VAL A 109 -5.53 -25.34 19.55
C VAL A 109 -4.36 -26.24 19.14
N VAL A 110 -3.18 -25.94 19.65
CA VAL A 110 -1.97 -26.74 19.48
C VAL A 110 -2.34 -28.17 19.90
N PRO A 111 -2.28 -29.16 19.00
CA PRO A 111 -2.56 -30.53 19.41
C PRO A 111 -1.51 -30.90 20.46
N GLU A 112 -1.98 -31.24 21.65
CA GLU A 112 -1.21 -31.55 22.87
C GLU A 112 0.00 -32.46 22.61
N LYS A 113 -0.13 -33.34 21.60
CA LYS A 113 0.93 -34.25 21.10
C LYS A 113 2.22 -33.56 20.65
N ILE A 114 2.17 -32.33 20.11
CA ILE A 114 3.38 -31.61 19.63
C ILE A 114 4.11 -30.93 20.80
N LYS A 115 3.37 -30.45 21.81
CA LYS A 115 3.93 -29.87 23.03
C LYS A 115 4.70 -30.92 23.83
N ASN A 116 4.07 -32.08 24.06
CA ASN A 116 4.71 -33.19 24.77
C ASN A 116 5.94 -33.72 24.01
N LYS A 117 5.91 -33.83 22.69
CA LYS A 117 7.06 -34.31 21.92
C LYS A 117 8.26 -33.34 21.94
N LYS A 118 7.99 -32.04 22.00
CA LYS A 118 9.05 -31.02 22.11
C LYS A 118 9.67 -31.02 23.52
N GLU A 119 8.84 -31.11 24.56
CA GLU A 119 9.29 -31.22 25.95
C GLU A 119 10.08 -32.52 26.22
N ILE A 120 9.67 -33.65 25.62
CA ILE A 120 10.40 -34.94 25.73
C ILE A 120 11.77 -34.85 25.03
N ASN A 121 11.84 -34.29 23.83
CA ASN A 121 13.11 -34.16 23.10
C ASN A 121 14.07 -33.19 23.82
N ASP A 122 13.56 -32.10 24.38
CA ASP A 122 14.37 -31.12 25.13
C ASP A 122 14.90 -31.74 26.44
N TRP A 123 14.10 -32.61 27.09
CA TRP A 123 14.53 -33.38 28.27
C TRP A 123 15.59 -34.43 27.95
N GLU A 124 15.45 -35.19 26.85
CA GLU A 124 16.45 -36.17 26.40
C GLU A 124 17.79 -35.52 26.02
N ILE A 125 17.75 -34.35 25.36
CA ILE A 125 18.99 -33.62 25.00
C ILE A 125 19.70 -33.09 26.26
N ASN A 126 18.96 -32.64 27.27
CA ASN A 126 19.57 -32.10 28.48
C ASN A 126 20.16 -33.20 29.40
N ASN A 127 19.57 -34.41 29.40
CA ASN A 127 20.10 -35.55 30.16
C ASN A 127 21.32 -36.21 29.50
N ASN A 128 21.44 -36.18 28.18
CA ASN A 128 22.55 -36.83 27.46
C ASN A 128 23.85 -36.01 27.46
N ASN A 129 23.84 -34.75 27.90
CA ASN A 129 25.05 -33.93 28.00
C ASN A 129 25.90 -34.19 29.25
N ASN A 130 25.46 -35.09 30.15
CA ASN A 130 26.19 -35.44 31.37
C ASN A 130 26.96 -36.76 31.31
N SER A 131 27.07 -37.42 30.15
CA SER A 131 27.86 -38.65 30.02
C SER A 131 28.64 -38.72 28.71
N LEU A 132 29.88 -38.26 28.78
CA LEU A 132 30.92 -38.64 27.82
C LEU A 132 31.23 -40.14 28.01
N SER A 133 30.68 -41.02 27.17
CA SER A 133 31.32 -42.30 26.78
C SER A 133 30.54 -43.02 25.68
N THR A 134 31.18 -43.13 24.51
CA THR A 134 31.30 -44.34 23.68
C THR A 134 30.09 -45.29 23.56
N LYS A 135 29.28 -45.13 22.49
CA LYS A 135 28.82 -46.27 21.67
C LYS A 135 28.17 -45.82 20.37
N CYS A 136 28.73 -46.25 19.25
CA CYS A 136 28.11 -46.15 17.94
C CYS A 136 27.09 -47.31 17.83
N GLU A 137 25.81 -47.04 18.11
CA GLU A 137 24.71 -47.95 17.77
C GLU A 137 23.91 -47.34 16.62
N THR A 138 24.02 -48.00 15.47
CA THR A 138 23.34 -47.70 14.22
C THR A 138 21.83 -47.92 14.37
N ILE A 139 21.12 -46.94 14.93
CA ILE A 139 19.66 -46.93 14.90
C ILE A 139 19.21 -46.45 13.51
N ASN A 140 18.64 -47.38 12.77
CA ASN A 140 18.07 -47.24 11.44
C ASN A 140 16.79 -46.33 11.46
N SER A 141 16.96 -45.03 11.76
CA SER A 141 15.85 -44.04 11.83
C SER A 141 15.80 -43.06 10.64
N ASN A 142 16.48 -43.38 9.54
CA ASN A 142 16.64 -42.41 8.45
C ASN A 142 15.36 -42.22 7.60
N ASN A 143 14.44 -43.20 7.57
CA ASN A 143 13.28 -43.12 6.67
C ASN A 143 12.12 -42.24 7.18
N THR A 144 11.96 -42.01 8.49
CA THR A 144 10.86 -41.18 9.04
C THR A 144 11.25 -39.73 9.27
N ARG A 145 12.53 -39.43 9.49
CA ARG A 145 13.02 -38.04 9.62
C ARG A 145 12.96 -37.28 8.30
N ILE A 146 13.31 -37.93 7.19
CA ILE A 146 13.33 -37.30 5.86
C ILE A 146 11.92 -36.88 5.40
N GLY A 147 10.89 -37.69 5.70
CA GLY A 147 9.50 -37.40 5.37
C GLY A 147 8.87 -36.24 6.17
N LEU A 148 9.39 -35.91 7.35
CA LEU A 148 8.90 -34.81 8.20
C LEU A 148 9.62 -33.47 7.95
N ILE A 149 10.80 -33.49 7.34
CA ILE A 149 11.56 -32.28 7.01
C ILE A 149 10.89 -31.49 5.87
N ALA A 150 10.35 -32.17 4.86
CA ALA A 150 9.61 -31.55 3.76
C ALA A 150 8.37 -30.74 4.22
N PRO A 151 7.44 -31.27 5.04
CA PRO A 151 6.29 -30.49 5.50
C PRO A 151 6.69 -29.36 6.47
N LEU A 152 7.73 -29.54 7.30
CA LEU A 152 8.24 -28.48 8.19
C LEU A 152 8.88 -27.33 7.41
N THR A 153 9.64 -27.64 6.35
CA THR A 153 10.24 -26.62 5.47
C THR A 153 9.18 -25.87 4.66
N ILE A 154 8.14 -26.55 4.18
CA ILE A 154 6.98 -25.93 3.51
C ILE A 154 6.20 -25.03 4.48
N ALA A 155 5.94 -25.48 5.71
CA ALA A 155 5.26 -24.68 6.74
C ALA A 155 6.05 -23.41 7.09
N LYS A 156 7.38 -23.53 7.25
CA LYS A 156 8.27 -22.39 7.52
C LYS A 156 8.36 -21.43 6.33
N ALA A 157 8.43 -21.93 5.10
CA ALA A 157 8.40 -21.12 3.89
C ALA A 157 7.07 -20.34 3.77
N ARG A 158 5.94 -20.98 4.07
CA ARG A 158 4.61 -20.34 4.09
C ARG A 158 4.52 -19.25 5.15
N GLN A 159 5.09 -19.47 6.34
CA GLN A 159 5.12 -18.46 7.40
C GLN A 159 5.97 -17.24 7.01
N ASN A 160 7.12 -17.46 6.37
CA ASN A 160 7.96 -16.39 5.85
C ASN A 160 7.25 -15.60 4.75
N ALA A 161 6.57 -16.26 3.81
CA ALA A 161 5.78 -15.61 2.77
C ALA A 161 4.64 -14.74 3.36
N LYS A 162 3.96 -15.24 4.41
CA LYS A 162 2.95 -14.45 5.14
C LYS A 162 3.55 -13.21 5.81
N ARG A 163 4.73 -13.35 6.44
CA ARG A 163 5.43 -12.22 7.08
C ARG A 163 5.90 -11.18 6.05
N GLN A 164 6.42 -11.63 4.91
CA GLN A 164 6.77 -10.75 3.79
C GLN A 164 5.55 -9.96 3.30
N ALA A 165 4.44 -10.65 3.02
CA ALA A 165 3.20 -10.01 2.59
C ALA A 165 2.68 -9.01 3.64
N ALA A 166 2.71 -9.36 4.93
CA ALA A 166 2.30 -8.45 6.01
C ALA A 166 3.17 -7.18 6.08
N LEU A 167 4.49 -7.29 5.87
CA LEU A 167 5.39 -6.13 5.87
C LEU A 167 5.18 -5.22 4.66
N ILE A 168 4.94 -5.80 3.48
CA ILE A 168 4.57 -5.04 2.27
C ILE A 168 3.30 -4.24 2.52
N LEU A 169 2.30 -4.87 3.16
CA LEU A 169 1.04 -4.21 3.47
C LEU A 169 1.19 -3.13 4.54
N ALA A 170 1.97 -3.39 5.58
CA ALA A 170 2.28 -2.38 6.59
C ALA A 170 2.95 -1.16 5.95
N ALA A 171 3.97 -1.37 5.09
CA ALA A 171 4.62 -0.30 4.35
C ALA A 171 3.64 0.47 3.45
N TYR A 172 2.80 -0.24 2.70
CA TYR A 172 1.76 0.35 1.86
C TYR A 172 0.83 1.26 2.68
N LEU A 173 0.30 0.77 3.80
CA LEU A 173 -0.56 1.56 4.67
C LEU A 173 0.16 2.76 5.27
N THR A 174 1.41 2.61 5.72
CA THR A 174 2.19 3.71 6.31
C THR A 174 2.42 4.85 5.32
N PHE A 175 2.78 4.56 4.06
CA PHE A 175 3.09 5.62 3.09
C PHE A 175 1.83 6.23 2.45
N TRP A 176 0.76 5.46 2.28
CA TRP A 176 -0.46 5.96 1.66
C TRP A 176 -1.45 6.60 2.65
N SER A 177 -1.53 6.13 3.89
CA SER A 177 -2.56 6.62 4.83
C SER A 177 -2.47 8.13 5.14
N PRO A 178 -1.28 8.72 5.37
CA PRO A 178 -1.19 10.16 5.67
C PRO A 178 -1.77 11.02 4.54
N TYR A 179 -1.44 10.68 3.28
CA TYR A 179 -1.96 11.38 2.11
C TYR A 179 -3.48 11.21 1.99
N ASN A 180 -3.97 9.97 2.04
CA ASN A 180 -5.39 9.67 1.83
C ASN A 180 -6.28 10.27 2.93
N LEU A 181 -5.82 10.23 4.18
CA LEU A 181 -6.55 10.82 5.31
C LEU A 181 -6.65 12.33 5.13
N LEU A 182 -5.54 13.00 4.82
CA LEU A 182 -5.53 14.45 4.62
C LEU A 182 -6.37 14.87 3.41
N ALA A 183 -6.35 14.10 2.32
CA ALA A 183 -7.16 14.35 1.13
C ALA A 183 -8.67 14.29 1.43
N ILE A 184 -9.11 13.31 2.23
CA ILE A 184 -10.51 13.23 2.69
C ILE A 184 -10.84 14.39 3.63
N CYS A 185 -9.98 14.67 4.61
CA CYS A 185 -10.17 15.82 5.50
C CYS A 185 -10.31 17.12 4.70
N ASN A 186 -9.50 17.31 3.64
CA ASN A 186 -9.59 18.48 2.77
C ASN A 186 -10.87 18.51 1.92
N ALA A 187 -11.33 17.35 1.43
CA ALA A 187 -12.58 17.26 0.67
C ALA A 187 -13.82 17.63 1.51
N TRP A 188 -13.77 17.34 2.81
CA TRP A 188 -14.85 17.60 3.78
C TRP A 188 -14.63 18.90 4.59
N ALA A 189 -13.47 19.54 4.46
CA ALA A 189 -13.16 20.77 5.17
C ALA A 189 -14.02 21.94 4.68
N GLN A 190 -14.46 22.75 5.65
CA GLN A 190 -15.21 23.98 5.41
C GLN A 190 -14.36 24.98 4.59
N LYS A 191 -15.03 25.85 3.81
CA LYS A 191 -14.37 26.66 2.79
C LYS A 191 -13.29 27.63 3.31
N ASP A 192 -13.26 27.98 4.60
CA ASP A 192 -12.31 28.98 5.14
C ASP A 192 -11.54 28.49 6.38
N GLY A 193 -11.43 27.17 6.59
CA GLY A 193 -10.77 26.60 7.77
C GLY A 193 -9.25 26.45 7.66
N THR A 194 -8.55 26.54 8.80
CA THR A 194 -7.11 26.26 8.98
C THR A 194 -6.64 24.95 8.33
N ILE A 195 -7.51 23.93 8.32
CA ILE A 195 -7.26 22.62 7.71
C ILE A 195 -6.93 22.73 6.22
N ARG A 196 -7.55 23.65 5.48
CA ARG A 196 -7.31 23.80 4.04
C ARG A 196 -5.94 24.40 3.76
N GLN A 197 -5.50 25.38 4.57
CA GLN A 197 -4.16 25.96 4.45
C GLN A 197 -3.06 24.93 4.70
N ILE A 198 -3.21 24.14 5.79
CA ILE A 198 -2.28 23.05 6.11
C ILE A 198 -2.27 22.02 4.98
N SER A 199 -3.44 21.68 4.43
CA SER A 199 -3.57 20.74 3.33
C SER A 199 -2.83 21.19 2.07
N THR A 200 -2.92 22.47 1.69
CA THR A 200 -2.24 23.00 0.49
C THR A 200 -0.72 22.84 0.56
N ILE A 201 -0.11 22.99 1.75
CA ILE A 201 1.34 22.84 1.94
C ILE A 201 1.73 21.37 2.07
N THR A 202 0.92 20.58 2.79
CA THR A 202 1.29 19.22 3.20
C THR A 202 0.97 18.18 2.13
N LEU A 203 -0.10 18.35 1.34
CA LEU A 203 -0.50 17.38 0.32
C LEU A 203 0.57 17.12 -0.76
N PRO A 204 1.28 18.13 -1.31
CA PRO A 204 2.36 17.88 -2.27
C PRO A 204 3.51 17.06 -1.67
N PHE A 205 3.88 17.34 -0.41
CA PHE A 205 4.92 16.58 0.30
C PHE A 205 4.50 15.12 0.49
N LEU A 206 3.27 14.89 0.95
CA LEU A 206 2.74 13.54 1.14
C LEU A 206 2.58 12.78 -0.19
N ASN A 207 2.24 13.48 -1.29
CA ASN A 207 2.23 12.87 -2.61
C ASN A 207 3.63 12.38 -3.03
N GLY A 208 4.68 13.13 -2.71
CA GLY A 208 6.07 12.70 -2.91
C GLY A 208 6.45 11.45 -2.11
N LEU A 209 5.92 11.32 -0.89
CA LEU A 209 6.18 10.18 -0.01
C LEU A 209 5.63 8.86 -0.60
N ILE A 210 4.55 8.90 -1.39
CA ILE A 210 3.97 7.72 -2.04
C ILE A 210 4.97 7.04 -2.99
N VAL A 211 5.86 7.81 -3.62
CA VAL A 211 6.88 7.31 -4.55
C VAL A 211 7.93 6.44 -3.86
N VAL A 212 8.03 6.50 -2.53
CA VAL A 212 8.93 5.64 -1.73
C VAL A 212 8.42 4.19 -1.65
N ASN A 213 7.11 3.97 -1.77
CA ASN A 213 6.50 2.64 -1.63
C ASN A 213 7.04 1.59 -2.64
N PRO A 214 7.17 1.88 -3.95
CA PRO A 214 7.84 0.99 -4.89
C PRO A 214 9.29 0.65 -4.55
N ILE A 215 10.03 1.51 -3.83
CA ILE A 215 11.44 1.29 -3.44
C ILE A 215 11.51 0.30 -2.27
N VAL A 216 10.57 0.42 -1.33
CA VAL A 216 10.53 -0.43 -0.12
C VAL A 216 10.22 -1.89 -0.47
N ASN A 217 9.43 -2.13 -1.52
CA ASN A 217 9.05 -3.48 -1.96
C ASN A 217 10.28 -4.37 -2.28
N PRO A 218 11.19 -4.01 -3.21
CA PRO A 218 12.45 -4.73 -3.45
C PRO A 218 13.33 -4.92 -2.22
N LEU A 219 13.38 -3.93 -1.32
CA LEU A 219 14.16 -4.04 -0.08
C LEU A 219 13.60 -5.13 0.83
N ILE A 220 12.26 -5.19 0.98
CA ILE A 220 11.60 -6.26 1.72
C ILE A 220 11.92 -7.61 1.05
N TYR A 221 11.77 -7.74 -0.27
CA TYR A 221 12.09 -9.00 -0.95
C TYR A 221 13.56 -9.43 -0.75
N GLY A 222 14.52 -8.51 -0.92
CA GLY A 222 15.94 -8.80 -0.77
C GLY A 222 16.38 -9.16 0.64
N VAL A 223 15.78 -8.55 1.67
CA VAL A 223 16.04 -8.91 3.08
C VAL A 223 15.60 -10.35 3.35
N PHE A 224 14.41 -10.75 2.89
CA PHE A 224 13.88 -12.10 3.15
C PHE A 224 14.48 -13.20 2.26
N ASP A 225 14.99 -12.87 1.07
CA ASP A 225 15.73 -13.82 0.23
C ASP A 225 17.14 -14.13 0.78
N LYS A 226 17.81 -13.17 1.44
CA LYS A 226 19.09 -13.44 2.13
C LYS A 226 18.96 -14.50 3.23
N TYR A 227 17.84 -14.54 3.94
CA TYR A 227 17.56 -15.60 4.93
C TYR A 227 17.28 -16.97 4.29
N LYS A 228 16.95 -17.01 3.00
CA LYS A 228 16.73 -18.24 2.21
C LYS A 228 18.05 -18.87 1.76
N LEU A 229 19.01 -18.04 1.33
CA LEU A 229 20.35 -18.48 0.87
C LEU A 229 21.26 -18.96 2.01
N CYS A 230 21.10 -18.42 3.23
CA CYS A 230 21.89 -18.87 4.38
C CYS A 230 21.49 -20.27 4.88
N PHE A 231 20.30 -20.77 4.50
CA PHE A 231 19.81 -22.09 4.94
C PHE A 231 20.08 -23.21 3.92
N THR A 232 20.48 -22.88 2.69
CA THR A 232 20.88 -23.84 1.64
C THR A 232 22.38 -24.12 1.63
N ARG A 233 23.14 -23.47 2.52
CA ARG A 233 24.59 -23.60 2.64
C ARG A 233 24.97 -24.17 4.00
N LYS A 234 24.46 -25.36 4.32
CA LYS A 234 24.99 -26.29 5.33
C LYS A 234 24.70 -27.71 4.89
#